data_AF-G5RXM4-F1
#
_entry.id   AF-G5RXM4-F1
#
_cell.length_a   1.000
_cell.length_b   1.000
_cell.length_c   1.000
_cell.angle_alpha   90.00
_cell.angle_beta   90.00
_cell.angle_gamma   90.00
#
_symmetry.space_group_name_H-M   'P 1'
#
loop_
_entity.id
_entity.type
_entity.pdbx_description
1 polymer ?
#
loop_
_entity_poly.entity_id
_entity_poly.type
_entity_poly.pdbx_seq_one_letter_code
_entity_poly.pdbx_strand_id
1 'polypeptide(L)' 'MRTVINNKPVALVVMDAFGKYTHFADASRLRTWIETGKVMPVPAAALSYKKQKAAQMAAASASAGAQTAQND' A
#
# COMPACT_ATOMS: atom_id res chain seq x y z
N MET A 1 2.86 6.55 -12.01
CA MET A 1 3.63 6.00 -13.15
C MET A 1 2.68 5.73 -14.30
N ARG A 2 2.99 6.19 -15.53
CA ARG A 2 2.29 5.72 -16.74
C ARG A 2 3.07 4.54 -17.32
N THR A 3 2.39 3.45 -17.64
CA THR A 3 3.01 2.24 -18.19
C THR A 3 2.02 1.52 -19.11
N VAL A 4 2.49 0.47 -19.78
CA VAL A 4 1.65 -0.44 -20.57
C VAL A 4 1.62 -1.80 -19.89
N ILE A 5 0.43 -2.32 -19.61
CA ILE A 5 0.21 -3.66 -19.05
C ILE A 5 -0.72 -4.40 -20.00
N ASN A 6 -0.31 -5.59 -20.47
CA ASN A 6 -1.07 -6.38 -21.43
C ASN A 6 -1.57 -5.57 -22.66
N ASN A 7 -0.66 -4.83 -23.29
CA ASN A 7 -0.94 -3.92 -24.41
C ASN A 7 -1.94 -2.78 -24.14
N LYS A 8 -2.30 -2.53 -22.87
CA LYS A 8 -3.21 -1.44 -22.49
C LYS A 8 -2.43 -0.34 -21.75
N PRO A 9 -2.54 0.94 -22.16
CA PRO A 9 -1.96 2.04 -21.42
C PRO A 9 -2.71 2.23 -20.09
N VAL A 10 -1.97 2.28 -18.99
CA VAL A 10 -2.53 2.42 -17.64
C VAL A 10 -1.78 3.47 -16.83
N ALA A 11 -2.51 4.15 -15.94
CA ALA A 11 -1.92 4.97 -14.89
C ALA A 11 -1.93 4.16 -13.59
N LEU A 12 -0.74 3.88 -13.06
CA LEU A 12 -0.55 3.13 -11.81
C LEU A 12 0.03 4.04 -10.73
N VAL A 13 -0.61 4.05 -9.57
CA VAL A 13 -0.22 4.84 -8.39
C VAL A 13 0.00 3.88 -7.22
N VAL A 14 1.19 3.97 -6.60
CA VAL A 14 1.54 3.24 -5.38
C VAL A 14 1.86 4.30 -4.32
N MET A 15 1.24 4.21 -3.17
CA MET A 15 1.37 5.18 -2.07
C MET A 15 1.96 4.50 -0.82
N ASP A 16 2.58 5.31 0.05
CA ASP A 16 3.10 4.88 1.36
C ASP A 16 4.01 3.63 1.29
N ALA A 17 4.93 3.63 0.32
CA ALA A 17 5.88 2.55 0.14
C ALA A 17 7.00 2.63 1.20
N PHE A 18 7.12 1.58 2.01
CA PHE A 18 8.06 1.49 3.14
C PHE A 18 9.53 1.77 2.79
N GLY A 19 10.04 1.20 1.69
CA GLY A 19 11.45 1.25 1.33
C GLY A 19 11.72 1.92 -0.02
N LYS A 20 12.99 2.29 -0.25
CA LYS A 20 13.46 2.99 -1.47
C LYS A 20 13.01 2.32 -2.77
N TYR A 21 12.89 0.99 -2.80
CA TYR A 21 12.49 0.24 -4.00
C TYR A 21 11.15 -0.48 -3.86
N THR A 22 10.45 -0.30 -2.74
CA THR A 22 9.19 -1.02 -2.47
C THR A 22 8.11 -0.66 -3.51
N HIS A 23 8.01 0.60 -3.90
CA HIS A 23 7.05 1.04 -4.91
C HIS A 23 7.30 0.43 -6.30
N PHE A 24 8.56 0.26 -6.70
CA PHE A 24 8.90 -0.43 -7.95
C PHE A 24 8.60 -1.93 -7.85
N ALA A 25 8.94 -2.55 -6.73
CA ALA A 25 8.67 -3.97 -6.53
C ALA A 25 7.15 -4.25 -6.55
N ASP A 26 6.35 -3.40 -5.91
CA ASP A 26 4.89 -3.54 -5.90
C ASP A 26 4.26 -3.26 -7.27
N ALA A 27 4.76 -2.27 -8.00
CA ALA A 27 4.36 -2.04 -9.39
C ALA A 27 4.65 -3.26 -10.28
N SER A 28 5.83 -3.87 -10.13
CA SER A 28 6.19 -5.10 -10.86
C SER A 28 5.29 -6.28 -10.46
N ARG A 29 4.98 -6.45 -9.17
CA ARG A 29 4.04 -7.50 -8.71
C ARG A 29 2.65 -7.32 -9.30
N LEU A 30 2.12 -6.09 -9.27
CA LEU A 30 0.80 -5.77 -9.85
C LEU A 30 0.77 -6.06 -11.34
N ARG A 31 1.82 -5.70 -12.07
CA ARG A 31 1.95 -6.03 -13.49
C ARG A 31 1.91 -7.53 -13.74
N THR A 32 2.76 -8.30 -13.05
CA THR A 32 2.79 -9.76 -13.20
C THR A 32 1.45 -10.40 -12.86
N TRP A 33 0.78 -9.93 -11.80
CA TRP A 33 -0.53 -10.44 -11.43
C TRP A 33 -1.60 -10.13 -12.49
N ILE A 34 -1.63 -8.91 -13.03
CA ILE A 34 -2.57 -8.54 -14.09
C ILE A 34 -2.29 -9.32 -15.40
N GLU A 35 -1.02 -9.55 -15.72
CA GLU A 35 -0.62 -10.26 -16.95
C GLU A 35 -0.83 -11.78 -16.84
N THR A 36 -0.63 -12.38 -15.66
CA THR A 36 -0.55 -13.85 -15.51
C THR A 36 -1.54 -14.46 -14.52
N GLY A 37 -2.20 -13.64 -13.70
CA GLY A 37 -3.04 -14.08 -12.58
C GLY A 37 -2.27 -14.61 -11.36
N LYS A 38 -0.93 -14.69 -11.40
CA LYS A 38 -0.12 -15.28 -10.33
C LYS A 38 0.33 -14.24 -9.30
N VAL A 39 0.21 -14.58 -8.03
CA VAL A 39 0.67 -13.73 -6.91
C VAL A 39 2.13 -14.01 -6.64
N MET A 40 2.92 -12.94 -6.50
CA MET A 40 4.33 -13.01 -6.13
C MET A 40 4.52 -12.73 -4.64
N PRO A 41 5.47 -13.42 -3.95
CA PRO A 41 5.68 -13.24 -2.52
C PRO A 41 6.14 -11.82 -2.16
N VAL A 42 5.67 -11.35 -1.00
CA VAL A 42 6.01 -10.05 -0.42
C VAL A 42 6.96 -10.28 0.76
N PRO A 43 8.05 -9.49 0.89
CA PRO A 43 8.97 -9.61 2.02
C PRO A 43 8.28 -9.39 3.37
N ALA A 44 8.70 -10.15 4.39
CA ALA A 44 8.12 -10.06 5.74
C ALA A 44 8.19 -8.64 6.34
N ALA A 45 9.27 -7.89 6.08
CA ALA A 45 9.43 -6.52 6.55
C ALA A 45 8.32 -5.57 6.04
N ALA A 46 7.90 -5.73 4.77
CA ALA A 46 6.82 -4.93 4.20
C ALA A 46 5.45 -5.28 4.83
N LEU A 47 5.23 -6.56 5.15
CA LEU A 47 4.03 -7.00 5.87
C LEU A 47 3.99 -6.44 7.30
N SER A 48 5.12 -6.45 8.00
CA SER A 48 5.24 -5.86 9.34
C SER A 48 4.99 -4.36 9.33
N TYR A 49 5.55 -3.62 8.36
CA TYR A 49 5.27 -2.19 8.21
C TYR A 49 3.78 -1.91 8.02
N LYS A 50 3.11 -2.65 7.13
CA LYS A 50 1.66 -2.52 6.91
C LYS A 50 0.87 -2.73 8.21
N LYS A 51 1.22 -3.74 9.01
CA LYS A 51 0.57 -4.01 10.32
C LYS A 51 0.79 -2.87 11.31
N GLN A 52 2.03 -2.39 11.42
CA GLN A 52 2.37 -1.27 12.31
C GLN A 52 1.64 0.01 11.92
N LYS A 53 1.62 0.34 10.63
CA LYS A 53 0.90 1.51 10.10
C LYS A 53 -0.60 1.40 10.37
N ALA A 54 -1.21 0.23 10.14
CA ALA A 54 -2.62 0.00 10.42
C ALA A 54 -2.95 0.19 11.92
N ALA A 55 -2.09 -0.32 12.82
CA ALA A 55 -2.26 -0.12 14.26
C ALA A 55 -2.13 1.36 14.66
N GLN A 56 -1.16 2.08 14.09
CA GLN A 56 -1.00 3.53 14.32
C GLN A 56 -2.21 4.32 13.84
N MET A 57 -2.74 4.01 12.65
CA MET A 57 -3.93 4.67 12.12
C MET A 57 -5.16 4.38 12.98
N ALA A 58 -5.35 3.14 13.44
CA ALA A 58 -6.45 2.79 14.34
C ALA A 58 -6.36 3.55 15.69
N ALA A 59 -5.16 3.65 16.27
CA ALA A 59 -4.93 4.40 17.50
C ALA A 59 -5.18 5.91 17.31
N ALA A 60 -4.71 6.48 16.20
CA ALA A 60 -4.93 7.90 15.87
C ALA A 60 -6.43 8.21 15.70
N SER A 61 -7.18 7.34 15.02
CA SER A 61 -8.64 7.48 14.86
C SER A 61 -9.38 7.42 16.19
N ALA A 62 -8.95 6.55 17.11
CA ALA A 62 -9.53 6.45 18.45
C ALA A 62 -9.29 7.72 19.28
N SER A 63 -8.09 8.30 19.20
CA SER A 63 -7.78 9.57 19.88
C SER A 63 -8.53 10.76 19.28
N ALA A 64 -8.74 10.79 17.96
CA ALA A 64 -9.47 11.87 17.30
C ALA A 64 -10.95 11.90 17.70
N GLY A 65 -11.60 10.73 17.84
CA GLY A 65 -12.99 10.64 18.32
C GLY A 65 -13.17 11.04 19.78
N ALA A 66 -12.18 10.78 20.63
CA ALA A 66 -12.18 11.22 22.03
C ALA A 66 -12.00 12.74 22.16
N GLN A 67 -11.15 13.35 21.33
CA GLN A 67 -10.92 14.79 21.33
C GLN A 67 -12.19 15.57 20.95
N THR A 68 -13.02 15.08 20.03
CA THR A 68 -14.29 15.73 19.66
C THR A 68 -15.36 15.66 20.75
N ALA A 69 -15.41 14.57 21.53
CA ALA A 69 -16.42 14.39 22.58
C ALA A 69 -16.15 15.19 23.87
N GLN A 70 -14.95 15.77 24.01
CA GLN A 70 -14.53 16.54 25.18
C GLN A 70 -14.65 18.07 24.98
N ASN A 71 -15.10 18.52 23.80
CA ASN A 71 -15.22 19.94 23.46
C ASN A 71 -16.68 20.43 23.35
N ASP A 72 -17.66 19.60 23.73
CA ASP A 72 -19.10 19.94 23.82
C ASP A 72 -19.54 20.15 25.28
#